data_AF-A0A952P3W2-F1
#
_entry.id   AF-A0A952P3W2-F1
#
_cell.length_a   1.000
_cell.length_b   1.000
_cell.length_c   1.000
_cell.angle_alpha   90.00
_cell.angle_beta   90.00
_cell.angle_gamma   90.00
#
_symmetry.space_group_name_H-M   'P 1'
#
loop_
_entity.id
_entity.type
_entity.pdbx_description
1 polymer ?
#
loop_
_entity_poly.entity_id
_entity_poly.type
_entity_poly.pdbx_seq_one_letter_code
_entity_poly.pdbx_strand_id
1 'polypeptide(L)'
;MKKTLVVLGLMLSQVAVGASPKNSFAEESARKQKLQRSADAWLEAKALPYFSGSLRSLHSYGISVKENEFVLPPDLGGPVPNKGVIRITVEGWASGMSVMHGRSYGSRWHGSYLDSVFVQCRFSQKVMAKVGKNGKPESILLNQPYQALLACASGSYSPYPRSRGQY
;
A
#
# COMPACT_ATOMS: atom_id res chain seq x y z
N MET A 1 -4.19 -57.29 53.90
CA MET A 1 -4.43 -55.84 53.67
C MET A 1 -3.17 -55.25 53.04
N LYS A 2 -3.13 -55.12 51.71
CA LYS A 2 -3.28 -53.87 50.94
C LYS A 2 -2.27 -52.77 51.32
N LYS A 3 -1.21 -52.59 50.51
CA LYS A 3 -1.00 -51.44 49.60
C LYS A 3 0.43 -51.44 49.03
N THR A 4 0.56 -51.97 47.81
CA THR A 4 1.70 -51.75 46.92
C THR A 4 1.58 -50.35 46.33
N LEU A 5 2.61 -49.53 46.53
CA LEU A 5 2.68 -48.15 46.05
C LEU A 5 3.38 -48.16 44.69
N VAL A 6 2.59 -48.07 43.61
CA VAL A 6 3.10 -47.94 42.24
C VAL A 6 3.46 -46.49 42.01
N VAL A 7 4.76 -46.19 42.01
CA VAL A 7 5.29 -44.90 41.55
C VAL A 7 5.30 -44.93 40.02
N LEU A 8 4.28 -44.32 39.44
CA LEU A 8 4.16 -44.09 38.00
C LEU A 8 5.19 -43.01 37.61
N GLY A 9 6.37 -43.44 37.17
CA GLY A 9 7.42 -42.57 36.68
C GLY A 9 6.96 -41.81 35.44
N LEU A 10 6.85 -40.48 35.57
CA LEU A 10 6.67 -39.52 34.49
C LEU A 10 7.72 -39.76 33.38
N MET A 11 7.27 -40.22 32.21
CA MET A 11 8.00 -40.01 30.96
C MET A 11 7.93 -38.52 30.61
N LEU A 12 8.90 -37.75 31.08
CA LEU A 12 9.21 -36.43 30.52
C LEU A 12 9.82 -36.66 29.14
N SER A 13 8.95 -36.75 28.13
CA SER A 13 9.32 -36.59 26.74
C SER A 13 9.82 -35.15 26.56
N GLN A 14 11.13 -34.96 26.77
CA GLN A 14 11.82 -33.78 26.27
C GLN A 14 11.80 -33.87 24.75
N VAL A 15 10.79 -33.25 24.14
CA VAL A 15 10.87 -32.89 22.73
C VAL A 15 11.96 -31.84 22.65
N ALA A 16 13.16 -32.28 22.31
CA ALA A 16 14.25 -31.43 21.89
C ALA A 16 13.72 -30.62 20.70
N VAL A 17 13.28 -29.39 20.96
CA VAL A 17 13.01 -28.41 19.92
C VAL A 17 14.37 -28.10 19.32
N GLY A 18 14.67 -28.81 18.23
CA GLY A 18 15.87 -28.62 17.44
C GLY A 18 16.06 -27.14 17.15
N ALA A 19 17.31 -26.69 17.28
CA ALA A 19 17.74 -25.37 16.87
C ALA A 19 17.19 -25.07 15.47
N SER A 20 16.21 -24.18 15.41
CA SER A 20 15.59 -23.77 14.16
C SER A 20 16.66 -23.07 13.32
N PRO A 21 16.92 -23.50 12.07
CA PRO A 21 17.77 -22.73 11.17
C PRO A 21 17.12 -21.35 11.03
N LYS A 22 17.92 -20.28 11.09
CA LYS A 22 17.43 -18.91 10.88
C LYS A 22 16.58 -18.89 9.60
N ASN A 23 15.26 -18.79 9.75
CA ASN A 23 14.31 -18.88 8.63
C ASN A 23 14.39 -17.59 7.81
N SER A 24 15.31 -17.56 6.84
CA SER A 24 15.53 -16.44 5.92
C SER A 24 14.23 -15.97 5.22
N PHE A 25 13.30 -16.89 4.95
CA PHE A 25 11.97 -16.58 4.42
C PHE A 25 11.08 -15.79 5.41
N ALA A 26 11.10 -16.17 6.69
CA ALA A 26 10.34 -15.47 7.72
C ALA A 26 10.92 -14.06 7.94
N GLU A 27 12.24 -13.92 7.92
CA GLU A 27 12.93 -12.63 7.99
C GLU A 27 12.61 -11.74 6.78
N GLU A 28 12.61 -12.30 5.57
CA GLU A 28 12.28 -11.55 4.35
C GLU A 28 10.81 -11.12 4.29
N SER A 29 9.88 -11.99 4.69
CA SER A 29 8.46 -11.64 4.75
C SER A 29 8.17 -10.56 5.80
N ALA A 30 8.78 -10.66 6.98
CA ALA A 30 8.70 -9.62 8.02
C ALA A 30 9.26 -8.27 7.52
N ARG A 31 10.39 -8.30 6.79
CA ARG A 31 10.96 -7.10 6.15
C ARG A 31 9.99 -6.48 5.15
N LYS A 32 9.42 -7.27 4.23
CA LYS A 32 8.46 -6.76 3.24
C LYS A 32 7.24 -6.15 3.90
N GLN A 33 6.72 -6.77 4.96
CA GLN A 33 5.62 -6.22 5.76
C GLN A 33 6.01 -4.89 6.43
N LYS A 34 7.23 -4.77 6.98
CA LYS A 34 7.74 -3.52 7.56
C LYS A 34 7.82 -2.41 6.50
N LEU A 35 8.34 -2.73 5.31
CA LEU A 35 8.42 -1.78 4.21
C LEU A 35 7.03 -1.32 3.76
N GLN A 36 6.10 -2.27 3.61
CA GLN A 36 4.70 -1.98 3.26
C GLN A 36 4.05 -1.05 4.29
N ARG A 37 4.16 -1.34 5.59
CA ARG A 37 3.64 -0.46 6.66
C ARG A 37 4.25 0.94 6.62
N SER A 38 5.54 1.04 6.32
CA SER A 38 6.18 2.36 6.17
C SER A 38 5.68 3.11 4.93
N ALA A 39 5.30 2.39 3.87
CA ALA A 39 4.70 2.96 2.69
C ALA A 39 3.27 3.44 2.97
N ASP A 40 2.48 2.66 3.70
CA ASP A 40 1.14 3.04 4.15
C ASP A 40 1.20 4.33 4.98
N ALA A 41 2.12 4.41 5.95
CA ALA A 41 2.32 5.61 6.76
C ALA A 41 2.75 6.84 5.92
N TRP A 42 3.61 6.64 4.91
CA TRP A 42 3.98 7.72 4.00
C TRP A 42 2.80 8.15 3.10
N LEU A 43 2.00 7.19 2.61
CA LEU A 43 0.81 7.47 1.82
C LEU A 43 -0.18 8.33 2.61
N GLU A 44 -0.47 7.95 3.85
CA GLU A 44 -1.38 8.68 4.74
C GLU A 44 -0.89 10.09 5.04
N ALA A 45 0.40 10.23 5.36
CA ALA A 45 0.98 11.51 5.75
C ALA A 45 1.22 12.46 4.57
N LYS A 46 1.53 11.93 3.38
CA LYS A 46 2.02 12.74 2.25
C LYS A 46 1.15 12.67 1.00
N ALA A 47 0.56 11.53 0.66
CA ALA A 47 -0.16 11.38 -0.62
C ALA A 47 -1.68 11.55 -0.48
N LEU A 48 -2.31 11.03 0.57
CA LEU A 48 -3.76 11.13 0.81
C LEU A 48 -4.31 12.57 0.70
N PRO A 49 -3.63 13.61 1.22
CA PRO A 49 -4.10 14.99 1.07
C PRO A 49 -4.20 15.48 -0.38
N TYR A 50 -3.49 14.85 -1.33
CA TYR A 50 -3.57 15.20 -2.75
C TYR A 50 -4.74 14.50 -3.45
N PHE A 51 -5.16 13.32 -2.94
CA PHE A 51 -6.33 12.63 -3.47
C PHE A 51 -7.64 13.31 -3.07
N SER A 52 -7.71 13.91 -1.88
CA SER A 52 -8.91 14.64 -1.42
C SER A 52 -9.23 15.88 -2.26
N GLY A 53 -8.27 16.42 -3.02
CA GLY A 53 -8.53 17.45 -4.02
C GLY A 53 -9.37 16.97 -5.20
N SER A 54 -9.27 15.69 -5.56
CA SER A 54 -9.98 15.07 -6.70
C SER A 54 -11.20 14.25 -6.27
N LEU A 55 -11.15 13.68 -5.06
CA LEU A 55 -12.19 12.83 -4.47
C LEU A 55 -12.86 13.58 -3.32
N ARG A 56 -14.18 13.82 -3.45
CA ARG A 56 -14.98 14.47 -2.42
C ARG A 56 -15.24 13.55 -1.22
N SER A 57 -15.39 12.25 -1.48
CA SER A 57 -15.49 11.20 -0.47
C SER A 57 -14.57 10.05 -0.84
N LEU A 58 -13.68 9.67 0.06
CA LEU A 58 -12.72 8.59 -0.14
C LEU A 58 -13.28 7.28 0.41
N HIS A 59 -13.44 6.28 -0.45
CA HIS A 59 -14.00 4.98 -0.07
C HIS A 59 -12.92 3.97 0.29
N SER A 60 -11.88 3.89 -0.54
CA SER A 60 -10.77 2.96 -0.32
C SER A 60 -9.49 3.49 -0.93
N TYR A 61 -8.36 3.06 -0.37
CA TYR A 61 -7.04 3.42 -0.85
C TYR A 61 -6.07 2.27 -0.57
N GLY A 62 -4.93 2.31 -1.24
CA GLY A 62 -3.84 1.38 -0.99
C GLY A 62 -2.57 1.84 -1.67
N ILE A 63 -1.48 1.19 -1.29
CA ILE A 63 -0.16 1.42 -1.86
C ILE A 63 0.52 0.08 -2.08
N SER A 64 1.32 0.02 -3.14
CA SER A 64 2.15 -1.12 -3.49
C SER A 64 3.58 -0.65 -3.66
N VAL A 65 4.51 -1.43 -3.14
CA VAL A 65 5.94 -1.14 -3.24
C VAL A 65 6.58 -2.05 -4.27
N LYS A 66 7.20 -1.46 -5.29
CA LYS A 66 8.02 -2.16 -6.28
C LYS A 66 9.49 -2.03 -5.90
N GLU A 67 10.03 -3.11 -5.33
CA GLU A 67 11.45 -3.24 -4.98
C GLU A 67 12.33 -3.56 -6.21
N ASN A 68 11.75 -4.15 -7.25
CA ASN A 68 12.47 -4.78 -8.37
C ASN A 68 12.82 -3.83 -9.53
N GLU A 69 13.14 -2.55 -9.28
CA GLU A 69 13.89 -1.85 -10.32
C GLU A 69 15.26 -2.52 -10.42
N PHE A 70 15.64 -2.94 -11.64
CA PHE A 70 16.95 -3.55 -11.93
C PHE A 70 18.01 -2.46 -11.74
N VAL A 71 18.34 -2.16 -10.48
CA VAL A 71 19.45 -1.30 -10.13
C VAL A 71 20.67 -2.16 -10.40
N LEU A 72 21.41 -1.84 -11.46
CA LEU A 72 22.71 -2.44 -11.72
C LEU A 72 23.49 -2.45 -10.40
N PRO A 73 24.14 -3.56 -10.04
CA PRO A 73 25.02 -3.55 -8.88
C PRO A 73 26.10 -2.47 -9.08
N PRO A 74 26.62 -1.88 -8.01
CA PRO A 74 27.65 -0.84 -8.08
C PRO A 74 28.83 -1.24 -8.97
N ASP A 75 29.17 -2.54 -8.95
CA ASP A 75 30.26 -3.13 -9.74
C ASP A 75 30.01 -3.13 -11.25
N LEU A 76 28.75 -3.02 -11.69
CA LEU A 76 28.34 -2.90 -13.09
C LEU A 76 27.97 -1.46 -13.46
N GLY A 77 28.48 -0.47 -12.73
CA GLY A 77 28.23 0.96 -12.99
C GLY A 77 26.86 1.45 -12.53
N GLY A 78 26.17 0.68 -11.68
CA GLY A 78 24.95 1.14 -11.03
C GLY A 78 25.21 2.16 -9.93
N PRO A 79 24.17 2.90 -9.50
CA PRO A 79 24.32 3.89 -8.45
C PRO A 79 24.79 3.21 -7.15
N VAL A 80 25.97 3.60 -6.66
CA VAL A 80 26.43 3.20 -5.34
C VAL A 80 25.38 3.66 -4.34
N PRO A 81 24.82 2.80 -3.47
CA PRO A 81 23.86 3.21 -2.46
C PRO A 81 24.56 4.19 -1.51
N ASN A 82 24.38 5.48 -1.78
CA ASN A 82 24.94 6.54 -0.96
C ASN A 82 24.36 6.37 0.45
N LYS A 83 25.20 5.95 1.40
CA LYS A 83 24.94 6.00 2.84
C LYS A 83 23.65 5.26 3.25
N GLY A 84 23.46 4.02 2.82
CA GLY A 84 22.40 3.15 3.34
C GLY A 84 20.98 3.56 2.93
N VAL A 85 20.83 4.22 1.79
CA VAL A 85 19.53 4.59 1.21
C VAL A 85 19.52 4.20 -0.28
N ILE A 86 18.41 3.62 -0.74
CA ILE A 86 18.17 3.30 -2.16
C ILE A 86 16.88 3.94 -2.65
N ARG A 87 16.74 4.06 -3.97
CA ARG A 87 15.51 4.51 -4.61
C ARG A 87 14.61 3.30 -4.89
N ILE A 88 13.34 3.39 -4.51
CA ILE A 88 12.29 2.40 -4.76
C ILE A 88 11.10 3.08 -5.43
N THR A 89 10.25 2.31 -6.10
CA THR A 89 9.04 2.84 -6.72
C THR A 89 7.82 2.47 -5.87
N VAL A 90 7.04 3.47 -5.51
CA VAL A 90 5.76 3.31 -4.83
C VAL A 90 4.62 3.65 -5.77
N GLU A 91 3.62 2.78 -5.80
CA GLU A 91 2.40 2.95 -6.58
C GLU A 91 1.22 3.02 -5.63
N GLY A 92 0.59 4.18 -5.54
CA GLY A 92 -0.59 4.37 -4.72
C GLY A 92 -1.85 4.49 -5.56
N TRP A 93 -2.96 4.12 -4.97
CA TRP A 93 -4.28 4.29 -5.54
C TRP A 93 -5.28 4.72 -4.48
N ALA A 94 -6.29 5.47 -4.91
CA ALA A 94 -7.46 5.79 -4.11
C ALA A 94 -8.69 5.73 -4.99
N SER A 95 -9.82 5.35 -4.41
CA SER A 95 -11.11 5.34 -5.08
C SER A 95 -12.16 5.99 -4.20
N GLY A 96 -13.11 6.65 -4.85
CA GLY A 96 -14.07 7.47 -4.14
C GLY A 96 -15.11 8.09 -5.05
N MET A 97 -15.90 8.99 -4.48
CA MET A 97 -16.89 9.77 -5.21
C MET A 97 -16.36 11.17 -5.45
N SER A 98 -16.53 11.66 -6.68
CA SER A 98 -16.34 13.06 -7.03
C SER A 98 -17.65 13.64 -7.53
N VAL A 99 -17.79 14.97 -7.43
CA VAL A 99 -19.00 15.67 -7.88
C VAL A 99 -18.66 16.50 -9.09
N MET A 100 -19.18 16.08 -10.24
CA MET A 100 -19.03 16.77 -11.52
C MET A 100 -20.21 17.70 -11.71
N HIS A 101 -19.91 18.96 -12.05
CA HIS A 101 -20.95 19.92 -12.45
C HIS A 101 -21.23 19.74 -13.94
N GLY A 102 -22.36 19.09 -14.25
CA GLY A 102 -22.87 19.06 -15.61
C GLY A 102 -23.57 20.38 -15.94
N ARG A 103 -23.09 21.10 -16.95
CA ARG A 103 -23.85 22.19 -17.58
C ARG A 103 -24.35 21.71 -18.93
N SER A 104 -25.66 21.54 -19.06
CA SER A 104 -26.30 21.32 -20.35
C SER A 104 -26.75 22.67 -20.92
N TYR A 105 -26.20 23.05 -22.07
CA TYR A 105 -26.59 24.27 -22.80
C TYR A 105 -27.66 24.01 -23.88
N GLY A 106 -28.29 22.83 -23.88
CA GLY A 106 -29.09 22.35 -25.02
C GLY A 106 -30.60 22.22 -24.81
N SER A 107 -31.16 22.52 -23.64
CA SER A 107 -32.61 22.37 -23.41
C SER A 107 -33.24 23.59 -22.73
N ARG A 108 -34.53 23.83 -23.02
CA ARG A 108 -35.38 24.92 -22.50
C ARG A 108 -35.51 24.93 -20.96
N TRP A 109 -34.97 23.89 -20.31
CA TRP A 109 -34.85 23.72 -18.86
C TRP A 109 -33.36 23.82 -18.50
N HIS A 110 -32.86 25.05 -18.31
CA HIS A 110 -31.52 25.25 -17.76
C HIS A 110 -31.48 24.77 -16.31
N GLY A 111 -31.11 23.50 -16.12
CA GLY A 111 -30.87 22.90 -14.81
C GLY A 111 -29.39 22.53 -14.69
N SER A 112 -28.71 23.11 -13.70
CA SER A 112 -27.46 22.54 -13.20
C SER A 112 -27.79 21.26 -12.43
N TYR A 113 -27.25 20.12 -12.86
CA TYR A 113 -27.34 18.88 -12.09
C TYR A 113 -25.97 18.50 -11.53
N LEU A 114 -25.96 17.99 -10.30
CA LEU A 114 -24.78 17.48 -9.63
C LEU A 114 -24.73 15.98 -9.86
N ASP A 115 -23.85 15.54 -10.75
CA ASP A 115 -23.60 14.12 -10.93
C ASP A 115 -22.48 13.68 -9.98
N SER A 116 -22.80 12.74 -9.11
CA SER A 116 -21.80 12.05 -8.32
C SER A 116 -21.27 10.87 -9.10
N VAL A 117 -19.99 10.87 -9.43
CA VAL A 117 -19.34 9.80 -10.22
C VAL A 117 -18.28 9.09 -9.38
N PHE A 118 -18.16 7.78 -9.60
CA PHE A 118 -17.08 7.00 -9.02
C PHE A 118 -15.78 7.26 -9.79
N VAL A 119 -14.74 7.64 -9.05
CA VAL A 119 -13.44 8.01 -9.60
C VAL A 119 -12.37 7.15 -8.94
N GLN A 120 -11.49 6.59 -9.76
CA GLN A 120 -10.28 5.90 -9.31
C GLN A 120 -9.06 6.73 -9.71
N CYS A 121 -8.24 7.08 -8.74
CA CYS A 121 -7.00 7.81 -8.90
C CYS A 121 -5.81 6.90 -8.62
N ARG A 122 -4.72 7.07 -9.38
CA ARG A 122 -3.47 6.33 -9.22
C ARG A 122 -2.27 7.27 -9.37
N PHE A 123 -1.17 6.93 -8.72
CA PHE A 123 0.13 7.57 -8.96
C PHE A 123 1.25 6.53 -8.90
N SER A 124 2.39 6.89 -9.47
CA SER A 124 3.64 6.17 -9.33
C SER A 124 4.73 7.18 -9.02
N GLN A 125 5.46 7.00 -7.92
CA GLN A 125 6.54 7.88 -7.49
C GLN A 125 7.78 7.08 -7.13
N LYS A 126 8.95 7.61 -7.50
CA LYS A 126 10.21 7.13 -6.95
C LYS A 126 10.50 7.82 -5.62
N VAL A 127 10.65 7.04 -4.56
CA VAL A 127 10.95 7.50 -3.20
C VAL A 127 12.23 6.83 -2.71
N MET A 128 12.90 7.43 -1.74
CA MET A 128 14.08 6.82 -1.15
C MET A 128 13.71 6.03 0.10
N ALA A 129 14.28 4.85 0.23
CA ALA A 129 14.11 3.94 1.35
C ALA A 129 15.45 3.62 2.00
N LYS A 130 15.44 3.53 3.33
CA LYS A 130 16.59 3.06 4.12
C LYS A 130 16.84 1.59 3.83
N VAL A 131 18.11 1.25 3.70
CA VAL A 131 18.62 -0.10 3.45
C VAL A 131 18.98 -0.75 4.77
N GLY A 132 18.57 -2.00 4.93
CA GLY A 132 18.92 -2.84 6.07
C GLY A 132 20.34 -3.41 5.97
N LYS A 133 20.74 -4.19 6.97
CA LYS A 133 22.05 -4.88 6.98
C LYS A 133 22.24 -5.83 5.78
N ASN A 134 21.14 -6.30 5.20
CA ASN A 134 21.12 -7.27 4.11
C ASN A 134 21.12 -6.61 2.71
N GLY A 135 21.37 -5.29 2.62
CA GLY A 135 21.38 -4.57 1.34
C GLY A 135 20.01 -4.34 0.70
N LYS A 136 18.92 -4.79 1.37
CA LYS A 136 17.53 -4.65 0.91
C LYS A 136 16.81 -3.47 1.59
N PRO A 137 15.79 -2.86 0.95
CA PRO A 137 15.03 -1.76 1.56
C PRO A 137 14.22 -2.25 2.77
N GLU A 138 14.18 -1.44 3.83
CA GLU A 138 13.41 -1.73 5.05
C GLU A 138 12.30 -0.72 5.34
N SER A 139 12.53 0.57 5.03
CA SER A 139 11.57 1.63 5.36
C SER A 139 11.71 2.85 4.47
N ILE A 140 10.60 3.50 4.14
CA ILE A 140 10.57 4.74 3.35
C ILE A 140 10.98 5.93 4.21
N LEU A 141 11.71 6.88 3.63
CA LEU A 141 12.00 8.16 4.29
C LEU A 141 10.75 9.05 4.32
N LEU A 142 10.16 9.22 5.51
CA LEU A 142 8.92 9.97 5.73
C LEU A 142 8.96 11.45 5.32
N ASN A 143 10.14 12.09 5.35
CA ASN A 143 10.28 13.52 5.05
C ASN A 143 10.21 13.85 3.56
N GLN A 144 10.01 12.86 2.69
CA GLN A 144 9.94 13.09 1.25
C GLN A 144 8.58 13.64 0.84
N PRO A 145 8.55 14.73 0.05
CA PRO A 145 7.31 15.27 -0.45
C PRO A 145 6.69 14.36 -1.51
N TYR A 146 5.36 14.43 -1.63
CA TYR A 146 4.65 13.91 -2.78
C TYR A 146 4.97 14.76 -4.01
N GLN A 147 5.36 14.13 -5.11
CA GLN A 147 5.76 14.80 -6.36
C GLN A 147 5.21 14.11 -7.62
N ALA A 148 4.45 13.03 -7.47
CA ALA A 148 3.92 12.31 -8.62
C ALA A 148 2.70 13.02 -9.24
N LEU A 149 2.51 12.81 -10.53
CA LEU A 149 1.27 13.17 -11.20
C LEU A 149 0.16 12.19 -10.78
N LEU A 150 -0.98 12.75 -10.40
CA LEU A 150 -2.16 11.99 -10.05
C LEU A 150 -3.01 11.75 -11.30
N ALA A 151 -3.11 10.50 -11.72
CA ALA A 151 -3.97 10.10 -12.84
C ALA A 151 -5.31 9.63 -12.29
N CYS A 152 -6.38 10.38 -12.53
CA CYS A 152 -7.74 10.03 -12.12
C CYS A 152 -8.60 9.69 -13.34
N ALA A 153 -9.28 8.55 -13.28
CA ALA A 153 -10.26 8.14 -14.27
C ALA A 153 -11.64 7.98 -13.60
N SER A 154 -12.67 8.57 -14.20
CA SER A 154 -14.06 8.34 -13.83
C SER A 154 -14.62 7.18 -14.65
N GLY A 155 -15.12 6.14 -13.98
CA GLY A 155 -16.00 5.19 -14.63
C GLY A 155 -17.39 5.79 -14.69
N SER A 156 -18.09 5.73 -15.82
CA SER A 156 -19.53 6.06 -15.92
C SER A 156 -20.43 5.09 -15.15
N TYR A 157 -19.84 4.15 -14.40
CA TYR A 157 -20.53 3.20 -13.55
C TYR A 157 -20.90 3.86 -12.21
N SER A 158 -22.07 4.51 -12.18
CA SER A 158 -22.74 4.83 -10.92
C SER A 158 -23.32 3.52 -10.36
N PRO A 159 -22.88 3.04 -9.18
CA PRO A 159 -23.50 1.88 -8.53
C PRO A 159 -24.93 2.17 -8.05
N TYR A 160 -25.37 3.43 -8.10
CA TYR A 160 -26.74 3.81 -7.79
C TYR A 160 -27.59 3.68 -9.05
N PRO A 161 -28.67 2.86 -9.03
CA PRO A 161 -29.60 2.80 -10.15
C PRO A 161 -30.11 4.21 -10.41
N ARG A 162 -30.02 4.66 -11.66
CA ARG A 162 -30.71 5.88 -12.11
C ARG A 162 -32.15 5.76 -11.63
N SER A 163 -32.60 6.72 -10.82
CA SER A 163 -33.97 6.77 -10.32
C SER A 163 -34.92 6.60 -11.50
N ARG A 164 -35.79 5.58 -11.44
CA ARG A 164 -36.86 5.31 -12.40
C ARG A 164 -37.62 6.62 -12.66
N GLY A 165 -37.48 7.18 -13.85
CA GLY A 165 -38.15 8.44 -14.21
C GLY A 165 -37.49 9.26 -15.32
N GLN A 166 -36.33 8.85 -15.85
CA GLN A 166 -35.76 9.43 -17.07
C GLN A 166 -35.97 8.50 -18.26
N TYR A 167 -37.20 8.49 -18.79
CA TYR A 167 -37.53 8.04 -20.15
C TYR A 167 -38.49 9.06 -20.75
#